data_AF-A0AA45U344-F1
#
_entry.id   AF-A0AA45U344-F1
#
_cell.length_a   1.000
_cell.length_b   1.000
_cell.length_c   1.000
_cell.angle_alpha   90.00
_cell.angle_beta   90.00
_cell.angle_gamma   90.00
#
_symmetry.space_group_name_H-M   'P 1'
#
loop_
_entity.id
_entity.type
_entity.pdbx_description
1 polymer ?
#
loop_
_entity_poly.entity_id
_entity_poly.type
_entity_poly.pdbx_seq_one_letter_code
_entity_poly.pdbx_strand_id
1 'polypeptide(L)' 'MTLEKWREGLFQLCWQQHGGSGLAAPLGDALELPTSDRDWLLERMGQQRAQEAKALEKAAKRR' A
#
# COMPACT_ATOMS: atom_id res chain seq x y z
N MET A 1 14.22 -15.93 -4.66
CA MET A 1 13.21 -14.91 -4.31
C MET A 1 13.90 -13.55 -4.40
N THR A 2 13.36 -12.57 -5.14
CA THR A 2 13.98 -11.23 -5.27
C THR A 2 13.52 -10.30 -4.16
N LEU A 3 14.29 -9.25 -3.85
CA LEU A 3 13.92 -8.23 -2.85
C LEU A 3 12.55 -7.60 -3.17
N GLU A 4 12.30 -7.29 -4.44
CA GLU A 4 11.02 -6.71 -4.89
C GLU A 4 9.83 -7.64 -4.63
N LYS A 5 9.96 -8.94 -4.94
CA LYS A 5 8.90 -9.92 -4.64
C LYS A 5 8.63 -10.06 -3.15
N TRP A 6 9.68 -9.95 -2.34
CA TRP A 6 9.53 -10.02 -0.89
C TRP A 6 8.84 -8.76 -0.33
N ARG A 7 9.24 -7.58 -0.79
CA ARG A 7 8.59 -6.30 -0.45
C ARG A 7 7.11 -6.29 -0.82
N GLU A 8 6.76 -6.77 -2.00
CA GLU A 8 5.36 -6.88 -2.44
C GLU A 8 4.57 -7.86 -1.57
N GLY A 9 5.14 -9.02 -1.21
CA GLY A 9 4.50 -9.98 -0.31
C GLY A 9 4.21 -9.38 1.07
N LEU A 10 5.17 -8.68 1.66
CA LEU A 10 4.95 -7.99 2.94
C LEU A 10 3.92 -6.87 2.82
N PHE A 11 3.97 -6.08 1.76
CA PHE A 11 3.00 -5.03 1.52
C PHE A 11 1.58 -5.59 1.52
N GLN A 12 1.34 -6.69 0.81
CA GLN A 12 0.02 -7.33 0.73
C GLN A 12 -0.44 -7.89 2.07
N LEU A 13 0.48 -8.42 2.89
CA LEU A 13 0.15 -8.89 4.25
C LEU A 13 -0.24 -7.75 5.19
N CYS A 14 0.39 -6.59 5.05
CA CYS A 14 0.18 -5.44 5.93
C CYS A 14 -0.91 -4.46 5.44
N TRP A 15 -1.34 -4.56 4.18
CA TRP A 15 -2.37 -3.69 3.62
C TRP A 15 -3.76 -4.08 4.11
N GLN A 16 -4.47 -3.13 4.71
CA GLN A 16 -5.83 -3.29 5.19
C GLN A 16 -6.80 -2.63 4.20
N GLN A 17 -7.89 -3.32 3.83
CA GLN A 17 -8.92 -2.81 2.89
C GLN A 17 -10.25 -2.47 3.58
N HIS A 18 -10.54 -3.02 4.75
CA HIS A 18 -11.82 -2.85 5.44
C HIS A 18 -11.66 -1.98 6.69
N GLY A 19 -12.47 -0.92 6.83
CA GLY A 19 -12.38 0.04 7.95
C GLY A 19 -11.48 1.27 7.71
N GLY A 20 -10.88 1.37 6.51
CA GLY A 20 -9.97 2.43 6.08
C GLY A 20 -8.78 1.83 5.33
N SER A 21 -8.52 2.24 4.07
CA SER A 21 -7.47 1.65 3.25
C SER A 21 -6.09 2.17 3.64
N GLY A 22 -5.17 1.28 4.02
CA GLY A 22 -3.82 1.70 4.37
C GLY A 22 -2.88 0.58 4.80
N LEU A 23 -1.59 0.93 4.87
CA LEU A 23 -0.57 0.09 5.46
C LEU A 23 -0.66 0.21 6.98
N ALA A 24 -0.95 -0.89 7.67
CA ALA A 24 -0.99 -0.91 9.13
C ALA A 24 0.45 -0.97 9.67
N ALA A 25 1.01 0.20 10.02
CA ALA A 25 2.31 0.31 10.66
C ALA A 25 2.21 1.28 11.86
N PRO A 26 2.60 0.87 13.08
CA PRO A 26 2.79 1.78 14.20
C PRO A 26 3.79 2.90 13.85
N LEU A 27 3.62 4.08 14.45
CA LEU A 27 4.52 5.21 14.19
C LEU A 27 5.99 4.87 14.54
N GLY A 28 6.23 4.11 15.61
CA GLY A 28 7.58 3.66 15.98
C GLY A 28 8.25 2.88 14.84
N ASP A 29 7.58 1.82 14.38
CA ASP A 29 8.05 0.98 13.27
C ASP A 29 8.24 1.80 11.98
N ALA A 30 7.38 2.79 11.74
CA ALA A 30 7.51 3.70 10.60
C ALA A 30 8.74 4.61 10.67
N LEU A 31 9.17 5.00 11.87
CA LEU A 31 10.36 5.83 12.09
C LEU A 31 11.67 5.02 11.98
N GLU A 32 11.61 3.72 12.22
CA GLU A 32 12.76 2.81 12.14
C GLU A 32 12.98 2.23 10.73
N LEU A 33 12.06 2.51 9.79
CA LEU A 33 12.10 2.00 8.43
C LEU A 33 13.32 2.54 7.66
N PRO A 34 14.12 1.67 7.02
CA PRO A 34 15.17 2.12 6.10
C PRO A 34 14.59 3.04 5.03
N THR A 35 15.31 4.11 4.68
CA THR A 35 14.82 5.12 3.73
C THR A 35 14.45 4.51 2.37
N SER A 36 15.22 3.52 1.90
CA SER A 36 14.95 2.83 0.64
C SER A 36 13.68 1.98 0.67
N ASP A 37 13.32 1.42 1.83
CA ASP A 37 12.06 0.69 2.02
C ASP A 37 10.89 1.66 2.18
N ARG A 38 11.07 2.75 2.93
CA ARG A 38 10.10 3.84 3.06
C ARG A 38 9.72 4.41 1.69
N ASP A 39 10.71 4.75 0.87
CA ASP A 39 10.47 5.37 -0.44
C ASP A 39 9.73 4.40 -1.37
N TRP A 40 10.11 3.12 -1.35
CA TRP A 40 9.40 2.07 -2.08
C TRP A 40 7.94 1.92 -1.60
N LEU A 41 7.70 1.90 -0.29
CA LEU A 41 6.36 1.81 0.29
C LEU A 41 5.50 3.00 -0.10
N LEU A 42 6.04 4.23 -0.03
CA LEU A 42 5.33 5.44 -0.43
C LEU A 42 4.88 5.38 -1.90
N GLU A 43 5.77 4.98 -2.80
CA GLU A 43 5.45 4.82 -4.21
C GLU A 43 4.36 3.76 -4.41
N ARG A 44 4.52 2.57 -3.80
CA ARG A 44 3.55 1.49 -3.94
C ARG A 44 2.19 1.85 -3.35
N MET A 45 2.13 2.52 -2.21
CA MET A 45 0.88 3.03 -1.64
C MET A 45 0.18 4.00 -2.59
N GLY A 46 0.93 4.88 -3.25
CA GLY A 46 0.40 5.76 -4.29
C GLY A 46 -0.23 5.00 -5.45
N GLN A 47 0.46 3.98 -5.96
CA GLN A 47 -0.04 3.10 -7.01
C GLN A 47 -1.32 2.36 -6.58
N GLN A 48 -1.34 1.81 -5.36
CA GLN A 48 -2.49 1.10 -4.79
C GLN A 48 -3.72 2.02 -4.70
N ARG A 49 -3.56 3.22 -4.12
CA ARG A 49 -4.65 4.20 -4.00
C ARG A 49 -5.18 4.68 -5.35
N ALA A 50 -4.30 4.84 -6.34
CA ALA A 50 -4.73 5.21 -7.69
C ALA A 50 -5.59 4.11 -8.36
N GLN A 51 -5.28 2.84 -8.11
CA GLN A 51 -6.08 1.72 -8.59
C GLN A 51 -7.44 1.67 -7.88
N GLU A 52 -7.46 1.86 -6.57
CA GLU A 52 -8.70 1.92 -5.76
C GLU A 52 -9.60 3.07 -6.24
N ALA A 53 -9.06 4.26 -6.44
CA ALA A 53 -9.80 5.41 -6.97
C ALA A 53 -10.42 5.11 -8.34
N LYS A 54 -9.64 4.55 -9.28
CA LYS A 54 -10.15 4.13 -10.60
C LYS A 54 -11.27 3.09 -10.50
N ALA A 55 -11.15 2.14 -9.57
CA ALA A 55 -12.17 1.12 -9.35
C ALA A 55 -13.48 1.74 -8.82
N LEU A 56 -13.37 2.67 -7.88
CA LEU A 56 -14.51 3.42 -7.33
C LEU A 56 -15.20 4.27 -8.41
N GLU A 57 -14.45 5.01 -9.22
CA GLU A 57 -14.99 5.79 -10.34
C GLU A 57 -15.75 4.90 -11.35
N LYS A 58 -15.18 3.74 -11.69
CA LYS A 58 -15.81 2.78 -12.60
C LYS A 58 -17.08 2.19 -12.01
N ALA A 59 -17.09 1.89 -10.71
CA ALA A 59 -18.28 1.39 -10.01
C ALA A 59 -19.39 2.45 -9.94
N ALA A 60 -19.03 3.72 -9.73
CA ALA A 60 -19.97 4.84 -9.71
C ALA A 60 -20.65 5.05 -11.07
N LYS A 61 -19.91 4.95 -12.18
CA LYS A 61 -20.46 5.09 -13.55
C LYS A 61 -21.38 3.95 -14.00
N ARG A 62 -21.39 2.82 -13.27
CA ARG A 62 -22.25 1.66 -13.56
C ARG A 62 -23.60 1.71 -12.82
N ARG A 63 -23.76 2.67 -11.92
CA ARG A 63 -25.03 2.99 -11.24
C ARG A 63 -25.74 4.11 -11.99
#